data_AF-A0A355M7X5-F1
#
_entry.id   AF-A0A355M7X5-F1
#
_cell.length_a   1.000
_cell.length_b   1.000
_cell.length_c   1.000
_cell.angle_alpha   90.00
_cell.angle_beta   90.00
_cell.angle_gamma   90.00
#
_symmetry.space_group_name_H-M   'P 1'
#
loop_
_entity.id
_entity.type
_entity.pdbx_description
1 polymer ?
#
loop_
_entity_poly.entity_id
_entity_poly.type
_entity_poly.pdbx_seq_one_letter_code
_entity_poly.pdbx_strand_id
1 'polypeptide(L)' 'MLNLPKSLNLQGKARKISSPIIEESPISIECVVKEIKTLGSHDMFISEVVSINADEKPMSQIL' A
#
# COMPACT_ATOMS: atom_id res chain seq x y z
N MET A 1 -14.37 -2.25 -5.04
CA MET A 1 -13.55 -1.06 -4.69
C MET A 1 -13.31 -1.12 -3.20
N LEU A 2 -12.06 -1.17 -2.75
CA LEU A 2 -11.72 -1.12 -1.33
C LEU A 2 -12.24 0.22 -0.78
N ASN A 3 -13.19 0.18 0.15
CA ASN A 3 -13.72 1.39 0.78
C ASN A 3 -12.71 1.86 1.83
N LEU A 4 -11.89 2.85 1.49
CA LEU A 4 -10.97 3.49 2.42
C LEU A 4 -11.71 4.53 3.27
N PRO A 5 -11.37 4.67 4.57
CA PRO A 5 -11.96 5.70 5.41
C PRO A 5 -11.63 7.08 4.86
N LYS A 6 -12.63 7.97 4.81
CA LYS A 6 -12.51 9.36 4.28
C LYS A 6 -11.49 10.24 5.02
N SER A 7 -10.90 9.74 6.10
CA SER A 7 -9.94 10.45 6.95
C SER A 7 -8.47 10.33 6.49
N LEU A 8 -8.15 9.45 5.52
CA LEU A 8 -6.77 9.24 5.05
C LEU A 8 -6.45 10.15 3.85
N ASN A 9 -5.26 10.75 3.82
CA ASN A 9 -4.84 11.63 2.72
C ASN A 9 -4.15 10.84 1.59
N LEU A 10 -4.91 10.57 0.52
CA LEU A 10 -4.47 9.80 -0.66
C LEU A 10 -3.82 10.66 -1.75
N GLN A 11 -3.12 11.74 -1.41
CA GLN A 11 -2.46 12.62 -2.38
C GLN A 11 -0.99 12.28 -2.64
N GLY A 12 -0.42 11.32 -1.88
CA GLY A 12 0.97 10.91 -2.01
C GLY A 12 1.25 10.26 -3.38
N LYS A 13 2.39 10.63 -3.98
CA LYS A 13 2.80 10.08 -5.28
C LYS A 13 3.65 8.83 -5.12
N ALA A 14 3.21 7.74 -5.76
CA ALA A 14 4.01 6.52 -5.93
C ALA A 14 5.13 6.70 -6.97
N ARG A 15 6.18 5.88 -6.86
CA ARG A 15 7.37 5.94 -7.73
C ARG A 15 7.23 5.09 -8.99
N LYS A 16 6.53 3.96 -8.90
CA LYS A 16 6.45 2.91 -9.93
C LYS A 16 5.02 2.55 -10.34
N ILE A 17 4.01 2.88 -9.54
CA ILE A 17 2.60 2.61 -9.83
C ILE A 17 1.77 3.89 -9.91
N SER A 18 0.57 3.81 -10.50
CA SER A 18 -0.38 4.93 -10.57
C SER A 18 -1.25 5.09 -9.33
N SER A 19 -1.32 4.08 -8.47
CA SER A 19 -2.09 4.13 -7.24
C SER A 19 -1.47 5.15 -6.27
N PRO A 20 -2.29 5.92 -5.54
CA PRO A 20 -1.79 6.90 -4.59
C PRO A 20 -1.16 6.22 -3.36
N ILE A 21 -0.32 7.00 -2.69
CA ILE A 21 0.24 6.69 -1.37
C ILE A 21 -0.50 7.53 -0.31
N ILE A 22 -0.60 6.98 0.90
CA ILE A 22 -1.03 7.72 2.09
C ILE A 22 0.17 8.56 2.57
N GLU A 23 0.07 9.88 2.52
CA GLU A 23 1.20 10.77 2.82
C GLU A 23 1.69 10.64 4.27
N GLU A 24 0.77 10.41 5.21
CA GLU A 24 1.07 10.25 6.63
C GLU A 24 1.63 8.86 7.00
N SER A 25 1.68 7.92 6.05
CA SER A 25 2.15 6.56 6.35
C SER A 25 3.68 6.49 6.37
N PRO A 26 4.31 6.03 7.46
CA PRO A 26 5.78 5.95 7.58
C PRO A 26 6.39 4.92 6.60
N ILE A 27 5.58 3.97 6.13
CA ILE A 27 5.95 3.04 5.06
C ILE A 27 4.78 2.92 4.09
N SER A 28 5.09 2.87 2.80
CA SER A 28 4.18 2.44 1.76
C SER A 28 4.87 1.46 0.82
N ILE A 29 4.18 0.35 0.52
CA ILE A 29 4.67 -0.68 -0.38
C ILE A 29 3.89 -0.59 -1.68
N GLU A 30 4.60 -0.36 -2.77
CA GLU A 30 4.01 -0.32 -4.10
C GLU A 30 4.03 -1.72 -4.69
N CYS A 31 2.85 -2.21 -5.07
CA CYS A 31 2.66 -3.57 -5.54
C CYS A 31 1.87 -3.60 -6.85
N VAL A 32 2.16 -4.61 -7.69
CA VAL A 32 1.38 -4.96 -8.87
C VAL A 32 0.74 -6.32 -8.66
N VAL A 33 -0.58 -6.39 -8.70
CA VAL A 33 -1.34 -7.65 -8.55
C VAL A 33 -0.96 -8.60 -9.68
N LYS A 34 -0.58 -9.84 -9.32
CA LYS A 34 -0.25 -10.92 -10.26
C LYS A 34 -1.32 -11.99 -10.32
N GLU A 35 -2.00 -12.24 -9.20
CA GLU A 35 -3.04 -13.25 -9.10
C GLU A 35 -4.09 -12.81 -8.08
N ILE A 36 -5.34 -13.18 -8.34
CA ILE A 36 -6.45 -13.05 -7.39
C ILE A 36 -7.01 -14.45 -7.16
N LYS A 37 -6.98 -14.92 -5.92
CA LYS A 37 -7.53 -16.22 -5.50
C LYS A 37 -8.80 -16.01 -4.68
N THR A 38 -9.91 -16.61 -5.10
CA THR A 38 -11.14 -16.63 -4.30
C THR A 38 -11.04 -17.66 -3.19
N LEU A 39 -11.15 -17.22 -1.94
CA LEU A 39 -11.04 -18.03 -0.72
C LEU A 39 -12.37 -18.02 0.04
N GLY A 40 -13.44 -18.46 -0.63
CA GLY A 40 -14.79 -18.44 -0.08
C GLY A 40 -15.40 -17.04 -0.11
N SER A 41 -15.51 -16.37 1.04
CA SER A 41 -16.13 -15.04 1.17
C SER A 41 -15.17 -13.87 0.92
N HIS A 42 -13.88 -14.14 0.72
CA HIS A 42 -12.86 -13.11 0.52
C HIS A 42 -12.02 -13.42 -0.72
N ASP A 43 -11.47 -12.37 -1.32
CA ASP A 43 -10.47 -12.48 -2.38
C ASP A 43 -9.08 -12.19 -1.80
N MET A 44 -8.14 -13.09 -2.05
CA MET A 44 -6.72 -12.92 -1.75
C MET A 44 -6.01 -12.36 -2.99
N PHE A 45 -5.33 -11.23 -2.82
CA PHE A 45 -4.53 -10.60 -3.87
C PHE A 45 -3.06 -10.96 -3.65
N ILE A 46 -2.47 -11.70 -4.58
CA ILE A 46 -1.03 -12.00 -4.59
C ILE A 46 -0.37 -11.01 -5.54
N SER A 47 0.62 -10.28 -5.03
CA SER A 47 1.22 -9.15 -5.75
C SER A 47 2.74 -9.18 -5.69
N GLU A 48 3.37 -8.62 -6.72
CA GLU A 48 4.81 -8.38 -6.77
C GLU A 48 5.12 -7.00 -6.18
N VAL A 49 6.11 -6.92 -5.29
CA VAL A 49 6.62 -5.66 -4.74
C VAL A 49 7.53 -5.00 -5.76
N VAL A 50 7.19 -3.79 -6.18
CA VAL A 50 7.96 -3.05 -7.21
C VAL A 50 8.71 -1.85 -6.65
N SER A 51 8.33 -1.35 -5.47
CA SER A 51 9.00 -0.24 -4.77
C SER A 51 8.58 -0.21 -3.30
N ILE A 52 9.47 0.28 -2.45
CA ILE A 52 9.20 0.55 -1.04
C ILE A 52 9.54 2.02 -0.79
N ASN A 53 8.57 2.77 -0.27
CA ASN A 53 8.78 4.12 0.23
C ASN A 53 8.76 4.05 1.76
N ALA A 54 9.89 4.33 2.40
CA ALA A 54 10.01 4.36 3.85
C ALA A 54 10.64 5.69 4.26
N ASP A 55 10.07 6.33 5.28
CA ASP A 55 10.67 7.51 5.88
C ASP A 55 12.02 7.14 6.52
N GLU A 56 12.93 8.12 6.59
CA GLU A 56 14.26 7.94 7.18
C GLU A 56 14.22 7.62 8.69
N LYS A 57 13.05 7.75 9.33
CA LYS A 57 12.86 7.34 10.72
C LYS A 57 13.05 5.82 10.82
N PRO A 58 14.00 5.35 11.65
CA PRO A 58 14.22 3.93 11.80
C PRO A 58 12.95 3.25 12.30
N MET A 59 12.59 2.14 11.67
CA MET A 59 11.38 1.35 11.95
C MET A 59 11.26 0.92 13.41
N SER A 60 12.39 0.87 14.13
CA SER A 60 12.47 0.55 15.55
C SER A 60 11.89 1.61 16.50
N GLN A 61 11.43 2.78 16.00
CA GLN A 61 10.84 3.85 16.83
C GLN A 61 9.32 4.06 16.62
N ILE A 62 8.59 3.06 16.10
CA ILE A 62 7.11 3.10 15.98
C ILE A 62 6.42 2.51 17.24
N LEU A 63 7.17 2.30 18.33
CA LEU A 63 6.64 1.90 19.65
C LEU A 63 6.62 3.09 20.62
#